data_AF-A0A942W598-F1
#
_entry.id   AF-A0A942W598-F1
#
_cell.length_a   1.000
_cell.length_b   1.000
_cell.length_c   1.000
_cell.angle_alpha   90.00
_cell.angle_beta   90.00
_cell.angle_gamma   90.00
#
_symmetry.space_group_name_H-M   'P 1'
#
loop_
_entity.id
_entity.type
_entity.pdbx_description
1 polymer ?
#
loop_
_entity_poly.entity_id
_entity_poly.type
_entity_poly.pdbx_seq_one_letter_code
_entity_poly.pdbx_strand_id
1 'polypeptide(L)'
;MGDIYFPHLGLKIESLNRVAINVGGFNIYWYGVFIAIGALLGVMLCLKEAKRTNQSQDLYSDFAFIGIICGICGARIYYLIFHGDSLLDFFKIRDGGLAIYGGVIGGALSAIIYSKIKKVNFFKLADTCIMSVLLGQIFGRWGNFFNREAFGRYTDSLFAMALKAEQVSGLEINGNTAIYQGHAEYPITLFNNISYIQVHPTFLYECVWNICLLSIMFIFRKHKKFDGQLLSMYFIGYGLGRFFIESLRTDQLLIFGVPVSMVVSAILVVIGVGVFTVSKKFEKN
;
A
#
# COMPACT_ATOMS: atom_id res chain seq x y z
N MET A 1 1.82 -11.99 27.49
CA MET A 1 0.83 -12.07 26.39
C MET A 1 1.52 -12.70 25.19
N GLY A 2 0.87 -12.88 24.05
CA GLY A 2 1.55 -13.42 22.85
C GLY A 2 2.48 -12.37 22.24
N ASP A 3 2.98 -12.61 21.05
CA ASP A 3 3.69 -11.62 20.25
C ASP A 3 2.82 -10.41 19.88
N ILE A 4 1.53 -10.65 19.61
CA ILE A 4 0.53 -9.61 19.33
C ILE A 4 -0.76 -9.93 20.10
N TYR A 5 -1.42 -8.90 20.62
CA TYR A 5 -2.65 -9.04 21.38
C TYR A 5 -3.62 -7.88 21.11
N PHE A 6 -4.92 -8.15 21.07
CA PHE A 6 -5.97 -7.14 20.97
C PHE A 6 -6.75 -7.07 22.30
N PRO A 7 -6.38 -6.18 23.24
CA PRO A 7 -6.93 -6.13 24.60
C PRO A 7 -8.43 -6.22 24.69
N HIS A 8 -9.13 -5.37 23.96
CA HIS A 8 -10.59 -5.25 24.07
C HIS A 8 -11.36 -6.27 23.24
N LEU A 9 -10.67 -7.06 22.41
CA LEU A 9 -11.26 -8.15 21.62
C LEU A 9 -10.95 -9.54 22.19
N GLY A 10 -10.05 -9.64 23.17
CA GLY A 10 -9.59 -10.93 23.70
C GLY A 10 -8.82 -11.79 22.71
N LEU A 11 -8.40 -11.23 21.56
CA LEU A 11 -7.67 -11.97 20.53
C LEU A 11 -6.17 -11.96 20.81
N LYS A 12 -5.55 -13.13 20.84
CA LYS A 12 -4.12 -13.29 21.12
C LYS A 12 -3.45 -14.08 20.00
N ILE A 13 -2.30 -13.60 19.54
CA ILE A 13 -1.44 -14.29 18.60
C ILE A 13 -0.17 -14.64 19.36
N GLU A 14 -0.04 -15.92 19.71
CA GLU A 14 1.05 -16.42 20.57
C GLU A 14 2.42 -16.16 19.97
N SER A 15 2.59 -16.49 18.68
CA SER A 15 3.87 -16.38 17.98
C SER A 15 3.61 -15.91 16.55
N LEU A 16 4.38 -14.91 16.11
CA LEU A 16 4.34 -14.37 14.76
C LEU A 16 5.77 -14.23 14.22
N ASN A 17 6.13 -15.12 13.29
CA ASN A 17 7.41 -15.06 12.60
C ASN A 17 7.27 -14.29 11.29
N ARG A 18 8.16 -13.32 11.04
CA ARG A 18 8.22 -12.58 9.76
C ARG A 18 8.72 -13.44 8.58
N VAL A 19 9.51 -14.47 8.88
CA VAL A 19 10.01 -15.44 7.90
C VAL A 19 8.91 -16.46 7.66
N ALA A 20 8.45 -16.54 6.41
CA ALA A 20 7.46 -17.51 5.97
C ALA A 20 8.09 -18.91 5.83
N ILE A 21 9.21 -18.98 5.11
CA ILE A 21 9.90 -20.24 4.81
C ILE A 21 11.41 -19.97 4.77
N ASN A 22 12.22 -20.87 5.34
CA ASN A 22 13.67 -20.91 5.14
C ASN A 22 14.02 -22.08 4.22
N VAL A 23 14.75 -21.81 3.12
CA VAL A 23 15.20 -22.82 2.18
C VAL A 23 16.72 -22.74 2.06
N GLY A 24 17.44 -23.68 2.69
CA GLY A 24 18.91 -23.73 2.59
C GLY A 24 19.62 -22.47 3.07
N GLY A 25 19.14 -21.82 4.14
CA GLY A 25 19.68 -20.56 4.64
C GLY A 25 19.10 -19.31 3.96
N PHE A 26 18.26 -19.48 2.95
CA PHE A 26 17.55 -18.40 2.28
C PHE A 26 16.20 -18.13 2.94
N ASN A 27 16.03 -16.94 3.52
CA ASN A 27 14.76 -16.53 4.13
C ASN A 27 13.81 -15.94 3.08
N ILE A 28 12.60 -16.51 2.99
CA ILE A 28 11.45 -15.95 2.29
C ILE A 28 10.54 -15.31 3.34
N TYR A 29 10.27 -14.00 3.20
CA TYR A 29 9.49 -13.25 4.18
C TYR A 29 8.01 -13.17 3.78
N TRP A 30 7.12 -13.18 4.77
CA TRP A 30 5.67 -13.03 4.55
C TRP A 30 5.32 -11.76 3.76
N TYR A 31 6.04 -10.66 4.00
CA TYR A 31 5.86 -9.42 3.25
C TYR A 31 5.96 -9.65 1.73
N GLY A 32 7.01 -10.32 1.27
CA GLY A 32 7.21 -10.63 -0.15
C GLY A 32 6.16 -11.59 -0.69
N VAL A 33 5.75 -12.59 0.11
CA VAL A 33 4.68 -13.53 -0.24
C VAL A 33 3.36 -12.78 -0.46
N PHE A 34 2.98 -11.89 0.45
CA PHE A 34 1.75 -11.10 0.32
C PHE A 34 1.78 -10.13 -0.86
N ILE A 35 2.93 -9.47 -1.13
CA ILE A 35 3.08 -8.68 -2.36
C ILE A 35 2.84 -9.56 -3.59
N ALA A 36 3.47 -10.73 -3.66
CA ALA A 36 3.34 -11.63 -4.81
C ALA A 36 1.88 -12.10 -5.00
N ILE A 37 1.19 -12.46 -3.91
CA ILE A 37 -0.22 -12.81 -3.93
C ILE A 37 -1.07 -11.63 -4.44
N GLY A 38 -0.83 -10.43 -3.93
CA GLY A 38 -1.54 -9.22 -4.36
C GLY A 38 -1.33 -8.91 -5.84
N ALA A 39 -0.10 -9.06 -6.34
CA ALA A 39 0.22 -8.89 -7.75
C ALA A 39 -0.46 -9.94 -8.63
N LEU A 40 -0.39 -11.23 -8.26
CA LEU A 40 -1.03 -12.32 -9.00
C LEU A 40 -2.55 -12.14 -9.07
N LEU A 41 -3.20 -11.89 -7.93
CA LEU A 41 -4.64 -11.64 -7.88
C LEU A 41 -5.02 -10.37 -8.64
N GLY A 42 -4.17 -9.35 -8.58
CA GLY A 42 -4.30 -8.12 -9.39
C GLY A 42 -4.30 -8.42 -10.88
N VAL A 43 -3.32 -9.18 -11.38
CA VAL A 43 -3.26 -9.58 -12.80
C VAL A 43 -4.48 -10.41 -13.18
N MET A 44 -4.86 -11.40 -12.37
CA MET A 44 -6.05 -12.23 -12.62
C MET A 44 -7.32 -11.38 -12.71
N LEU A 45 -7.50 -10.41 -11.81
CA LEU A 45 -8.64 -9.49 -11.83
C LEU A 45 -8.63 -8.62 -13.09
N CYS A 46 -7.46 -8.09 -13.47
CA CYS A 46 -7.29 -7.26 -14.66
C CYS A 46 -7.66 -8.04 -15.93
N LEU A 47 -7.13 -9.25 -16.09
CA LEU A 47 -7.42 -10.12 -17.23
C LEU A 47 -8.90 -10.52 -17.30
N LYS A 48 -9.53 -10.78 -16.14
CA LYS A 48 -10.96 -11.08 -16.07
C LYS A 48 -11.82 -9.88 -16.46
N GLU A 49 -11.41 -8.68 -16.04
CA GLU A 49 -12.11 -7.44 -16.38
C GLU A 49 -11.92 -7.04 -17.84
N ALA A 50 -10.72 -7.25 -18.40
CA ALA A 50 -10.44 -7.10 -19.82
C ALA A 50 -11.34 -8.01 -20.65
N LYS A 51 -11.43 -9.30 -20.30
CA LYS A 51 -12.33 -10.25 -20.96
C LYS A 51 -13.80 -9.83 -20.85
N ARG A 52 -14.25 -9.41 -19.65
CA ARG A 52 -15.63 -8.93 -19.40
C ARG A 52 -16.01 -7.75 -20.30
N THR A 53 -15.05 -6.90 -20.63
CA THR A 53 -15.24 -5.67 -21.39
C THR A 53 -14.80 -5.81 -22.86
N ASN A 54 -14.64 -7.05 -23.35
CA ASN A 54 -14.23 -7.38 -24.72
C ASN A 54 -12.92 -6.70 -25.14
N GLN A 55 -11.96 -6.62 -24.23
CA GLN A 55 -10.60 -6.13 -24.50
C GLN A 55 -9.63 -7.30 -24.62
N SER A 56 -8.55 -7.10 -25.38
CA SER A 56 -7.48 -8.11 -25.55
C SER A 56 -6.82 -8.41 -24.20
N GLN A 57 -6.86 -9.66 -23.76
CA GLN A 57 -6.17 -10.10 -22.54
C GLN A 57 -4.64 -10.00 -22.71
N ASP A 58 -4.12 -10.24 -23.92
CA ASP A 58 -2.69 -10.16 -24.23
C ASP A 58 -2.13 -8.76 -23.98
N LEU A 59 -2.89 -7.70 -24.34
CA LEU A 59 -2.54 -6.32 -24.04
C LEU A 59 -2.30 -6.10 -22.54
N TYR A 60 -3.12 -6.70 -21.69
CA TYR A 60 -3.05 -6.52 -20.24
C TYR A 60 -2.02 -7.43 -19.58
N SER A 61 -1.79 -8.65 -20.09
CA SER A 61 -0.70 -9.50 -19.60
C SER A 61 0.67 -8.93 -19.98
N ASP A 62 0.83 -8.43 -21.21
CA ASP A 62 2.03 -7.70 -21.64
C ASP A 62 2.28 -6.50 -20.73
N PHE A 63 1.24 -5.69 -20.50
CA PHE A 63 1.35 -4.53 -19.63
C PHE A 63 1.65 -4.91 -18.18
N ALA A 64 1.05 -5.97 -17.64
CA ALA A 64 1.32 -6.43 -16.28
C ALA A 64 2.80 -6.76 -16.08
N PHE A 65 3.41 -7.49 -17.04
CA PHE A 65 4.83 -7.82 -16.99
C PHE A 65 5.71 -6.57 -17.02
N ILE A 66 5.47 -5.68 -17.99
CA ILE A 66 6.23 -4.43 -18.14
C ILE A 66 6.02 -3.52 -16.92
N GLY A 67 4.78 -3.39 -16.44
CA GLY A 67 4.39 -2.54 -15.33
C GLY A 67 5.04 -2.98 -14.01
N ILE A 68 5.11 -4.28 -13.74
CA ILE A 68 5.81 -4.82 -12.55
C ILE A 68 7.30 -4.49 -12.62
N ILE A 69 7.95 -4.73 -13.76
CA ILE A 69 9.39 -4.41 -13.94
C ILE A 69 9.63 -2.92 -13.77
N CYS A 70 8.88 -2.07 -14.46
CA CYS A 70 9.00 -0.62 -14.35
C CYS A 70 8.72 -0.12 -12.92
N GLY A 71 7.79 -0.75 -12.20
CA GLY A 71 7.51 -0.45 -10.81
C GLY A 71 8.69 -0.80 -9.90
N ILE A 72 9.29 -1.98 -10.04
CA ILE A 72 10.47 -2.37 -9.26
C ILE A 72 11.65 -1.44 -9.58
N CYS A 73 11.93 -1.19 -10.86
CA CYS A 73 12.99 -0.27 -11.28
C CYS A 73 12.76 1.14 -10.74
N GLY A 74 11.54 1.66 -10.84
CA GLY A 74 11.17 2.98 -10.33
C GLY A 74 11.32 3.07 -8.82
N ALA A 75 10.89 2.04 -8.08
CA ALA A 75 11.04 1.99 -6.62
C ALA A 75 12.50 2.00 -6.20
N ARG A 76 13.36 1.30 -6.94
CA ARG A 76 14.81 1.25 -6.68
C ARG A 76 15.51 2.57 -7.03
N ILE A 77 15.27 3.09 -8.23
CA ILE A 77 15.86 4.36 -8.68
C ILE A 77 15.50 5.49 -7.73
N TYR A 78 14.22 5.58 -7.34
CA TYR A 78 13.77 6.58 -6.39
C TYR A 78 14.49 6.45 -5.04
N TYR A 79 14.60 5.22 -4.51
CA TYR A 79 15.30 5.00 -3.25
C TYR A 79 16.75 5.50 -3.31
N LEU A 80 17.50 5.11 -4.34
CA LEU A 80 18.90 5.49 -4.51
C LEU A 80 19.08 7.00 -4.60
N ILE A 81 18.23 7.69 -5.39
CA ILE A 81 18.30 9.15 -5.56
C ILE A 81 18.05 9.87 -4.23
N PHE A 82 17.04 9.46 -3.47
CA PHE A 82 16.64 10.17 -2.26
C PHE A 82 17.48 9.81 -1.02
N HIS A 83 18.16 8.66 -1.03
CA HIS A 83 19.05 8.25 0.06
C HIS A 83 20.52 8.54 -0.23
N GLY A 84 20.86 9.03 -1.44
CA GLY A 84 22.23 9.38 -1.82
C GLY A 84 23.12 8.17 -2.11
N ASP A 85 22.53 6.99 -2.30
CA ASP A 85 23.25 5.76 -2.63
C ASP A 85 23.71 5.76 -4.09
N SER A 86 24.75 4.98 -4.38
CA SER A 86 25.27 4.87 -5.74
C SER A 86 24.27 4.18 -6.67
N LEU A 87 24.14 4.69 -7.90
CA LEU A 87 23.37 3.99 -8.96
C LEU A 87 23.94 2.61 -9.30
N LEU A 88 25.22 2.35 -8.97
CA LEU A 88 25.82 1.02 -9.10
C LEU A 88 25.16 -0.01 -8.17
N ASP A 89 24.53 0.43 -7.08
CA ASP A 89 23.79 -0.44 -6.15
C ASP A 89 22.39 -0.78 -6.66
N PHE A 90 22.03 -0.41 -7.89
CA PHE A 90 20.73 -0.71 -8.49
C PHE A 90 20.34 -2.19 -8.39
N PHE A 91 21.27 -3.12 -8.64
CA PHE A 91 20.98 -4.55 -8.61
C PHE A 91 20.89 -5.15 -7.20
N LYS A 92 21.25 -4.40 -6.15
CA LYS A 92 21.16 -4.85 -4.74
C LYS A 92 19.73 -4.74 -4.19
N ILE A 93 18.75 -5.23 -4.95
CA ILE A 93 17.32 -5.18 -4.59
C ILE A 93 16.94 -6.04 -3.38
N ARG A 94 17.83 -6.97 -2.97
CA ARG A 94 17.62 -7.87 -1.84
C ARG A 94 17.98 -7.25 -0.50
N ASP A 95 18.84 -6.23 -0.50
CA ASP A 95 19.32 -5.57 0.70
C ASP A 95 18.26 -4.60 1.27
N GLY A 96 17.06 -4.59 0.67
CA GLY A 96 16.02 -3.62 0.92
C GLY A 96 16.16 -2.41 -0.01
N GLY A 97 15.62 -1.27 0.40
CA GLY A 97 15.75 -0.03 -0.35
C GLY A 97 14.89 0.03 -1.61
N LEU A 98 13.60 -0.21 -1.45
CA LEU A 98 12.58 0.01 -2.47
C LEU A 98 11.58 1.03 -1.93
N ALA A 99 11.49 2.19 -2.57
CA ALA A 99 10.58 3.25 -2.16
C ALA A 99 9.25 3.15 -2.92
N ILE A 100 8.13 3.10 -2.19
CA ILE A 100 6.80 2.93 -2.79
C ILE A 100 6.44 4.05 -3.78
N TYR A 101 6.85 5.30 -3.50
CA TYR A 101 6.60 6.43 -4.40
C TYR A 101 7.25 6.21 -5.77
N GLY A 102 8.48 5.71 -5.81
CA GLY A 102 9.15 5.35 -7.05
C GLY A 102 8.43 4.25 -7.82
N GLY A 103 7.89 3.25 -7.12
CA GLY A 103 7.14 2.17 -7.75
C GLY A 103 5.83 2.63 -8.38
N VAL A 104 5.09 3.50 -7.69
CA VAL A 104 3.86 4.11 -8.22
C VAL A 104 4.16 4.98 -9.45
N ILE A 105 5.21 5.81 -9.38
CA ILE A 105 5.63 6.66 -10.51
C ILE A 105 6.06 5.79 -11.70
N GLY A 106 6.90 4.78 -11.47
CA GLY A 106 7.37 3.86 -12.51
C GLY A 106 6.22 3.11 -13.19
N GLY A 107 5.26 2.62 -12.41
CA GLY A 107 4.05 1.97 -12.94
C GLY A 107 3.16 2.92 -13.74
N ALA A 108 2.93 4.15 -13.24
CA ALA A 108 2.10 5.14 -13.91
C ALA A 108 2.73 5.62 -15.24
N LEU A 109 4.03 5.91 -15.24
CA LEU A 109 4.77 6.28 -16.46
C LEU A 109 4.74 5.14 -17.48
N SER A 110 4.94 3.90 -17.02
CA SER A 110 4.84 2.72 -17.88
C SER A 110 3.46 2.61 -18.52
N ALA A 111 2.37 2.82 -17.78
CA ALA A 111 1.01 2.81 -18.33
C ALA A 111 0.81 3.88 -19.42
N ILE A 112 1.29 5.09 -19.18
CA ILE A 112 1.20 6.20 -20.15
C ILE A 112 1.99 5.87 -21.41
N ILE A 113 3.24 5.43 -21.27
CA ILE A 113 4.10 5.09 -22.41
C ILE A 113 3.54 3.90 -23.18
N TYR A 114 3.16 2.82 -22.48
CA TYR A 114 2.63 1.61 -23.08
C TYR A 114 1.32 1.88 -23.84
N SER A 115 0.41 2.65 -23.26
CA SER A 115 -0.84 3.03 -23.95
C SER A 115 -0.59 3.78 -25.26
N LYS A 116 0.40 4.68 -25.30
CA LYS A 116 0.82 5.41 -26.51
C LYS A 116 1.44 4.48 -27.55
N ILE A 117 2.34 3.58 -27.14
CA ILE A 117 3.00 2.62 -28.04
C ILE A 117 1.96 1.69 -28.68
N LYS A 118 1.03 1.16 -27.87
CA LYS A 118 -0.03 0.25 -28.35
C LYS A 118 -1.22 0.99 -28.98
N LYS A 119 -1.20 2.33 -29.02
CA LYS A 119 -2.26 3.19 -29.57
C LYS A 119 -3.64 2.91 -28.97
N VAL A 120 -3.68 2.65 -27.66
CA VAL A 120 -4.92 2.43 -26.90
C VAL A 120 -5.24 3.63 -26.01
N ASN A 121 -6.52 3.81 -25.70
CA ASN A 121 -6.93 4.87 -24.79
C ASN A 121 -6.38 4.61 -23.37
N PHE A 122 -5.57 5.53 -22.86
CA PHE A 122 -4.97 5.45 -21.52
C PHE A 122 -6.01 5.29 -20.41
N PHE A 123 -7.10 6.04 -20.44
CA PHE A 123 -8.14 5.99 -19.41
C PHE A 123 -8.89 4.65 -19.41
N LYS A 124 -9.05 4.03 -20.59
CA LYS A 124 -9.61 2.68 -20.69
C LYS A 124 -8.68 1.62 -20.10
N LEU A 125 -7.38 1.72 -20.41
CA LEU A 125 -6.34 0.88 -19.82
C LEU A 125 -6.33 1.04 -18.29
N ALA A 126 -6.30 2.29 -17.82
CA ALA A 126 -6.26 2.64 -16.42
C ALA A 126 -7.49 2.13 -15.65
N ASP A 127 -8.71 2.34 -16.16
CA ASP A 127 -9.93 1.85 -15.53
C ASP A 127 -9.95 0.32 -15.35
N THR A 128 -9.36 -0.40 -16.31
CA THR A 128 -9.29 -1.87 -16.26
C THR A 128 -8.26 -2.33 -15.22
N CYS A 129 -7.12 -1.64 -15.13
CA CYS A 129 -6.03 -1.97 -14.20
C CYS A 129 -6.26 -1.47 -12.77
N ILE A 130 -7.02 -0.39 -12.56
CA ILE A 130 -6.99 0.33 -11.27
C ILE A 130 -7.57 -0.48 -10.11
N MET A 131 -8.56 -1.35 -10.36
CA MET A 131 -9.06 -2.27 -9.34
C MET A 131 -8.01 -3.30 -8.91
N SER A 132 -7.06 -3.64 -9.79
CA SER A 132 -5.94 -4.52 -9.47
C SER A 132 -4.91 -3.87 -8.56
N VAL A 133 -4.75 -2.55 -8.65
CA VAL A 133 -3.86 -1.78 -7.75
C VAL A 133 -4.36 -1.88 -6.30
N LEU A 134 -5.67 -1.82 -6.08
CA LEU A 134 -6.27 -1.98 -4.75
C LEU A 134 -5.96 -3.35 -4.14
N LEU A 135 -5.94 -4.42 -4.94
CA LEU A 135 -5.54 -5.75 -4.45
C LEU A 135 -4.07 -5.73 -3.96
N GLY A 136 -3.17 -5.13 -4.74
CA GLY A 136 -1.78 -4.94 -4.31
C GLY A 136 -1.68 -4.18 -2.98
N GLN A 137 -2.49 -3.14 -2.78
CA GLN A 137 -2.52 -2.37 -1.54
C GLN A 137 -3.09 -3.18 -0.37
N ILE A 138 -4.17 -3.92 -0.56
CA ILE A 138 -4.80 -4.77 0.47
C ILE A 138 -3.79 -5.79 1.00
N PHE A 139 -3.17 -6.56 0.10
CA PHE A 139 -2.21 -7.59 0.51
C PHE A 139 -0.90 -6.99 1.02
N GLY A 140 -0.44 -5.87 0.45
CA GLY A 140 0.75 -5.16 0.94
C GLY A 140 0.66 -4.77 2.43
N ARG A 141 -0.54 -4.41 2.92
CA ARG A 141 -0.74 -4.05 4.34
C ARG A 141 -0.57 -5.21 5.30
N TRP A 142 -0.86 -6.43 4.86
CA TRP A 142 -0.56 -7.62 5.66
C TRP A 142 0.95 -7.80 5.84
N GLY A 143 1.77 -7.40 4.86
CA GLY A 143 3.23 -7.33 5.05
C GLY A 143 3.63 -6.48 6.26
N ASN A 144 3.04 -5.30 6.43
CA ASN A 144 3.31 -4.42 7.57
C ASN A 144 2.94 -5.07 8.91
N PHE A 145 1.84 -5.83 8.93
CA PHE A 145 1.43 -6.59 10.12
C PHE A 145 2.46 -7.65 10.53
N PHE A 146 2.94 -8.46 9.57
CA PHE A 146 3.97 -9.48 9.86
C PHE A 146 5.33 -8.88 10.25
N ASN A 147 5.64 -7.68 9.75
CA ASN A 147 6.85 -6.94 10.11
C ASN A 147 6.71 -6.10 11.39
N ARG A 148 5.50 -5.94 11.95
CA ARG A 148 5.21 -5.05 13.08
C ARG A 148 5.67 -3.61 12.82
N GLU A 149 5.31 -3.07 11.65
CA GLU A 149 5.69 -1.72 11.21
C GLU A 149 4.47 -0.94 10.72
N ALA A 150 4.67 0.37 10.46
CA ALA A 150 3.65 1.25 9.89
C ALA A 150 2.34 1.33 10.68
N PHE A 151 2.39 1.04 11.99
CA PHE A 151 1.27 1.17 12.93
C PHE A 151 1.01 2.63 13.30
N GLY A 152 -0.14 2.90 13.93
CA GLY A 152 -0.53 4.25 14.32
C GLY A 152 -0.13 4.63 15.74
N ARG A 153 -0.57 5.83 16.14
CA ARG A 153 -0.42 6.40 17.48
C ARG A 153 -0.95 5.48 18.56
N TYR A 154 -0.54 5.77 19.80
CA TYR A 154 -1.14 5.15 20.98
C TYR A 154 -2.67 5.26 20.95
N THR A 155 -3.33 4.16 21.34
CA THR A 155 -4.78 4.09 21.45
C THR A 155 -5.19 3.05 22.47
N ASP A 156 -6.31 3.31 23.12
CA ASP A 156 -7.03 2.35 23.96
C ASP A 156 -8.43 2.04 23.40
N SER A 157 -8.62 2.27 22.10
CA SER A 157 -9.89 1.96 21.42
C SER A 157 -10.18 0.45 21.36
N LEU A 158 -11.42 0.08 21.00
CA LEU A 158 -11.83 -1.32 20.82
C LEU A 158 -10.86 -2.16 19.97
N PHE A 159 -10.24 -1.55 18.96
CA PHE A 159 -9.30 -2.21 18.05
C PHE A 159 -7.83 -2.02 18.44
N ALA A 160 -7.52 -1.53 19.65
CA ALA A 160 -6.15 -1.39 20.10
C ALA A 160 -5.36 -2.68 19.88
N MET A 161 -4.16 -2.54 19.34
CA MET A 161 -3.25 -3.65 19.06
C MET A 161 -2.01 -3.47 19.94
N ALA A 162 -1.76 -4.43 20.82
CA ALA A 162 -0.57 -4.49 21.65
C ALA A 162 0.51 -5.28 20.92
N LEU A 163 1.69 -4.67 20.76
CA LEU A 163 2.88 -5.26 20.17
C LEU A 163 3.93 -5.47 21.25
N LYS A 164 4.58 -6.64 21.25
CA LYS A 164 5.74 -6.89 22.12
C LYS A 164 6.87 -5.93 21.73
N ALA A 165 7.28 -5.07 22.65
CA ALA A 165 8.17 -3.94 22.36
C ALA A 165 9.52 -4.38 21.76
N GLU A 166 10.11 -5.45 22.29
CA GLU A 166 11.39 -6.00 21.81
C GLU A 166 11.36 -6.49 20.34
N GLN A 167 10.17 -6.75 19.80
CA GLN A 167 9.97 -7.26 18.44
C GLN A 167 9.66 -6.16 17.43
N VAL A 168 9.56 -4.90 17.89
CA VAL A 168 9.29 -3.74 17.06
C VAL A 168 10.62 -3.09 16.70
N SER A 169 11.02 -3.21 15.43
CA SER A 169 12.28 -2.63 14.95
C SER A 169 12.25 -1.11 14.99
N GLY A 170 13.30 -0.48 15.53
CA GLY A 170 13.41 0.98 15.64
C GLY A 170 12.63 1.59 16.81
N LEU A 171 12.23 0.77 17.79
CA LEU A 171 11.64 1.21 19.04
C LEU A 171 12.73 1.32 20.13
N GLU A 172 12.81 2.47 20.78
CA GLU A 172 13.75 2.74 21.88
C GLU A 172 12.99 2.85 23.19
N ILE A 173 13.33 2.02 24.18
CA ILE A 173 12.65 2.00 25.49
C ILE A 173 13.37 2.95 26.46
N ASN A 174 12.63 3.89 27.03
CA ASN A 174 13.09 4.87 28.00
C ASN A 174 12.25 4.80 29.29
N GLY A 175 12.55 3.82 30.14
CA GLY A 175 11.81 3.60 31.39
C GLY A 175 10.38 3.12 31.14
N ASN A 176 9.39 3.97 31.42
CA ASN A 176 7.97 3.65 31.31
C ASN A 176 7.37 3.99 29.93
N THR A 177 8.18 4.52 29.02
CA THR A 177 7.75 4.87 27.66
C THR A 177 8.71 4.34 26.62
N ALA A 178 8.25 4.29 25.36
CA ALA A 178 9.04 3.88 24.23
C ALA A 178 8.89 4.88 23.09
N ILE A 179 9.98 5.27 22.44
CA ILE A 179 9.97 6.18 21.29
C ILE A 179 10.17 5.35 20.02
N TYR A 180 9.27 5.49 19.06
CA TYR A 180 9.39 4.84 17.76
C TYR A 180 10.02 5.78 16.73
N GLN A 181 11.18 5.39 16.19
CA GLN A 181 11.92 6.11 15.14
C GLN A 181 12.09 7.62 15.40
N GLY A 182 12.23 8.03 16.67
CA GLY A 182 12.39 9.44 17.04
C GLY A 182 11.15 10.32 16.84
N HIS A 183 9.97 9.73 16.61
CA HIS A 183 8.76 10.50 16.28
C HIS A 183 7.71 10.50 17.39
N ALA A 184 7.29 9.32 17.86
CA ALA A 184 6.16 9.19 18.78
C ALA A 184 6.50 8.36 20.00
N GLU A 185 6.01 8.83 21.14
CA GLU A 185 6.15 8.19 22.43
C GLU A 185 4.93 7.32 22.74
N TYR A 186 5.18 6.12 23.25
CA TYR A 186 4.20 5.10 23.57
C TYR A 186 4.34 4.71 25.04
N PRO A 187 3.24 4.67 25.81
CA PRO A 187 3.27 4.10 27.15
C PRO A 187 3.62 2.62 27.10
N ILE A 188 4.54 2.19 27.95
CA ILE A 188 4.86 0.77 28.12
C ILE A 188 3.90 0.16 29.12
N THR A 189 3.26 -0.94 28.71
CA THR A 189 2.51 -1.81 29.60
C THR A 189 3.33 -3.06 29.88
N LEU A 190 3.57 -3.35 31.17
CA LEU A 190 4.27 -4.55 31.61
C LEU A 190 3.28 -5.67 31.89
N PHE A 191 3.49 -6.82 31.25
CA PHE A 191 2.75 -8.04 31.55
C PHE A 191 3.72 -9.20 31.69
N ASN A 192 3.78 -9.81 32.89
CA ASN A 192 4.75 -10.86 33.23
C ASN A 192 6.20 -10.47 32.88
N ASN A 193 6.62 -9.25 33.25
CA ASN A 193 7.94 -8.67 32.95
C ASN A 193 8.26 -8.50 31.45
N ILE A 194 7.25 -8.55 30.57
CA ILE A 194 7.41 -8.28 29.15
C ILE A 194 6.78 -6.91 28.84
N SER A 195 7.52 -6.06 28.15
CA SER A 195 7.09 -4.73 27.72
C SER A 195 6.26 -4.79 26.43
N TYR A 196 5.11 -4.11 26.45
CA TYR A 196 4.22 -3.95 25.30
C TYR A 196 3.94 -2.48 25.02
N ILE A 197 3.73 -2.15 23.75
CA ILE A 197 3.17 -0.87 23.31
C ILE A 197 1.79 -1.10 22.71
N GLN A 198 0.83 -0.22 22.98
CA GLN A 198 -0.50 -0.25 22.38
C GLN A 198 -0.59 0.77 21.25
N VAL A 199 -1.10 0.35 20.10
CA VAL A 199 -1.09 1.15 18.87
C VAL A 199 -2.38 0.96 18.09
N HIS A 200 -2.73 1.96 17.27
CA HIS A 200 -3.75 1.78 16.24
C HIS A 200 -3.26 0.76 15.19
N PRO A 201 -4.02 -0.32 14.88
CA PRO A 201 -3.72 -1.22 13.77
C PRO A 201 -4.08 -0.57 12.42
N THR A 202 -3.34 0.47 12.04
CA THR A 202 -3.51 1.18 10.75
C THR A 202 -3.46 0.24 9.55
N PHE A 203 -2.68 -0.85 9.59
CA PHE A 203 -2.70 -1.88 8.56
C PHE A 203 -4.12 -2.42 8.30
N LEU A 204 -4.89 -2.65 9.36
CA LEU A 204 -6.25 -3.16 9.30
C LEU A 204 -7.20 -2.10 8.78
N TYR A 205 -7.06 -0.85 9.24
CA TYR A 205 -7.87 0.27 8.75
C TYR A 205 -7.65 0.50 7.25
N GLU A 206 -6.41 0.49 6.78
CA GLU A 206 -6.09 0.64 5.35
C GLU A 206 -6.60 -0.55 4.54
N CYS A 207 -6.46 -1.77 5.08
CA CYS A 207 -6.96 -2.99 4.45
C CYS A 207 -8.49 -2.95 4.28
N VAL A 208 -9.23 -2.65 5.35
CA VAL A 208 -10.70 -2.54 5.34
C VAL A 208 -11.15 -1.42 4.40
N TRP A 209 -10.51 -0.24 4.43
CA TRP A 209 -10.82 0.86 3.53
C TRP A 209 -10.67 0.44 2.06
N ASN A 210 -9.55 -0.19 1.71
CA ASN A 210 -9.28 -0.62 0.35
C ASN A 210 -10.22 -1.75 -0.10
N ILE A 211 -10.62 -2.66 0.81
CA ILE A 211 -11.65 -3.67 0.52
C ILE A 211 -13.01 -3.02 0.26
N CYS A 212 -13.40 -2.03 1.07
CA CYS A 212 -14.65 -1.29 0.86
C CYS A 212 -14.63 -0.54 -0.47
N LEU A 213 -13.54 0.18 -0.76
CA LEU A 213 -13.36 0.90 -2.02
C LEU A 213 -13.38 -0.05 -3.22
N LEU A 214 -12.65 -1.17 -3.14
CA LEU A 214 -12.66 -2.21 -4.18
C LEU A 214 -14.07 -2.76 -4.38
N SER A 215 -14.80 -3.05 -3.31
CA SER A 215 -16.17 -3.58 -3.39
C SER A 215 -17.12 -2.58 -4.05
N ILE A 216 -17.06 -1.31 -3.67
CA ILE A 216 -17.84 -0.23 -4.28
C ILE A 216 -17.51 -0.12 -5.78
N MET A 217 -16.23 -0.04 -6.13
CA MET A 217 -15.79 0.04 -7.53
C MET A 217 -16.19 -1.21 -8.32
N PHE A 218 -16.07 -2.38 -7.72
CA PHE A 218 -16.43 -3.64 -8.33
C PHE A 218 -17.93 -3.66 -8.60
N ILE A 219 -18.79 -3.29 -7.68
CA ILE A 219 -20.25 -3.20 -7.93
C ILE A 219 -20.55 -2.14 -8.99
N PHE A 220 -19.89 -0.98 -8.91
CA PHE A 220 -20.11 0.15 -9.81
C PHE A 220 -19.62 -0.10 -11.24
N ARG A 221 -18.65 -1.00 -11.47
CA ARG A 221 -18.07 -1.25 -12.81
C ARG A 221 -19.09 -1.67 -13.89
N LYS A 222 -20.26 -2.16 -13.47
CA LYS A 222 -21.39 -2.48 -14.36
C LYS A 222 -22.15 -1.24 -14.84
N HIS A 223 -22.05 -0.13 -14.12
CA HIS A 223 -22.72 1.14 -14.36
C HIS A 223 -21.77 2.23 -14.89
N LYS A 224 -20.52 1.85 -15.19
CA LYS A 224 -19.52 2.74 -15.81
C LYS A 224 -20.07 3.27 -17.15
N LYS A 225 -19.97 4.58 -17.37
CA LYS A 225 -20.45 5.27 -18.57
C LYS A 225 -19.34 5.72 -19.51
N PHE A 226 -18.19 6.12 -18.97
CA PHE A 226 -17.08 6.69 -19.73
C PHE A 226 -15.71 6.22 -19.22
N ASP A 227 -14.69 6.31 -20.07
CA ASP A 227 -13.32 5.93 -19.72
C ASP A 227 -12.67 6.94 -18.78
N GLY A 228 -12.08 6.44 -17.69
CA GLY A 228 -11.47 7.22 -16.61
C GLY A 228 -12.36 7.34 -15.37
N GLN A 229 -13.59 6.82 -15.42
CA GLN A 229 -14.52 6.92 -14.30
C GLN A 229 -14.07 6.08 -13.10
N LEU A 230 -13.59 4.85 -13.33
CA LEU A 230 -13.09 4.00 -12.24
C LEU A 230 -11.77 4.54 -11.70
N LEU A 231 -10.89 5.06 -12.55
CA LEU A 231 -9.67 5.75 -12.14
C LEU A 231 -9.98 6.95 -11.23
N SER A 232 -11.00 7.74 -11.59
CA SER A 232 -11.45 8.88 -10.78
C SER A 232 -11.98 8.45 -9.42
N MET A 233 -12.82 7.40 -9.40
CA MET A 233 -13.33 6.82 -8.15
C MET A 233 -12.21 6.35 -7.24
N TYR A 234 -11.19 5.69 -7.82
CA TYR A 234 -10.02 5.26 -7.07
C TYR A 234 -9.24 6.45 -6.50
N PHE A 235 -8.92 7.46 -7.32
CA PHE A 235 -8.16 8.62 -6.84
C PHE A 235 -8.87 9.39 -5.72
N ILE A 236 -10.19 9.58 -5.85
CA ILE A 236 -10.99 10.23 -4.80
C ILE A 236 -11.06 9.34 -3.56
N GLY A 237 -11.47 8.08 -3.72
CA GLY A 237 -11.68 7.16 -2.60
C GLY A 237 -10.40 6.82 -1.84
N TYR A 238 -9.32 6.52 -2.57
CA TYR A 238 -8.02 6.24 -1.96
C TYR A 238 -7.43 7.49 -1.33
N GLY A 239 -7.51 8.65 -2.00
CA GLY A 239 -7.05 9.92 -1.44
C GLY A 239 -7.74 10.26 -0.13
N LEU A 240 -9.07 10.13 -0.05
CA LEU A 240 -9.81 10.34 1.19
C LEU A 240 -9.36 9.37 2.29
N GLY A 241 -9.33 8.07 2.02
CA GLY A 241 -8.93 7.08 3.02
C GLY A 241 -7.51 7.29 3.51
N ARG A 242 -6.58 7.58 2.59
CA ARG A 242 -5.19 7.83 2.91
C ARG A 242 -5.05 9.08 3.77
N PHE A 243 -5.79 10.15 3.48
CA PHE A 243 -5.78 11.35 4.31
C PHE A 243 -6.21 11.06 5.77
N PHE A 244 -7.31 10.33 5.96
CA PHE A 244 -7.80 9.98 7.30
C PHE A 244 -6.83 9.06 8.04
N ILE A 245 -6.38 7.98 7.41
CA ILE A 245 -5.54 6.98 8.11
C ILE A 245 -4.14 7.53 8.36
N GLU A 246 -3.62 8.38 7.47
CA GLU A 246 -2.35 9.05 7.71
C GLU A 246 -2.38 9.91 8.97
N SER A 247 -3.50 10.56 9.28
CA SER A 247 -3.62 11.37 10.52
C SER A 247 -3.41 10.57 11.80
N LEU A 248 -3.58 9.24 11.73
CA LEU A 248 -3.36 8.32 12.84
C LEU A 248 -1.91 7.79 12.90
N ARG A 249 -1.11 7.95 11.84
CA ARG A 249 0.26 7.44 11.76
C ARG A 249 1.26 8.32 12.50
N THR A 250 2.34 7.69 12.94
CA THR A 250 3.44 8.37 13.66
C THR A 250 4.72 8.47 12.85
N ASP A 251 4.92 7.56 11.89
CA ASP A 251 6.10 7.45 11.04
C ASP A 251 5.89 8.20 9.71
N GLN A 252 5.39 9.42 9.82
CA GLN A 252 5.05 10.25 8.66
C GLN A 252 6.32 10.86 8.06
N LEU A 253 6.45 10.77 6.73
CA LEU A 253 7.41 11.59 6.01
C LEU A 253 6.89 13.03 5.98
N LEU A 254 7.53 13.93 6.73
CA LEU A 254 7.13 15.33 6.83
C LEU A 254 7.96 16.21 5.87
N ILE A 255 7.29 17.07 5.11
CA ILE A 255 7.93 18.17 4.35
C ILE A 255 7.28 19.47 4.83
N PHE A 256 8.09 20.41 5.32
CA PHE A 256 7.63 21.66 5.94
C PHE A 256 6.59 21.45 7.07
N GLY A 257 6.73 20.37 7.84
CA GLY A 257 5.82 20.03 8.94
C GLY A 257 4.50 19.38 8.51
N VAL A 258 4.30 19.10 7.22
CA VAL A 258 3.09 18.44 6.69
C VAL A 258 3.43 17.05 6.17
N PRO A 259 2.62 16.01 6.47
CA PRO A 259 2.80 14.68 5.91
C PRO A 259 2.68 14.69 4.38
N VAL A 260 3.71 14.23 3.69
CA VAL A 260 3.77 14.17 2.21
C VAL A 260 2.60 13.39 1.63
N SER A 261 2.26 12.28 2.28
CA SER A 261 1.12 11.42 2.02
C SER A 261 -0.22 12.17 2.05
N MET A 262 -0.42 13.16 2.93
CA MET A 262 -1.64 13.99 2.94
C MET A 262 -1.68 14.94 1.75
N VAL A 263 -0.54 15.56 1.41
CA VAL A 263 -0.43 16.43 0.23
C VAL A 263 -0.70 15.64 -1.06
N VAL A 264 -0.07 14.47 -1.19
CA VAL A 264 -0.31 13.55 -2.31
C VAL A 264 -1.77 13.11 -2.35
N SER A 265 -2.39 12.85 -1.19
CA SER A 265 -3.81 12.49 -1.12
C SER A 265 -4.71 13.61 -1.62
N ALA A 266 -4.46 14.87 -1.22
CA ALA A 266 -5.21 16.02 -1.71
C ALA A 266 -5.06 16.20 -3.23
N ILE A 267 -3.83 16.07 -3.75
CA ILE A 267 -3.55 16.12 -5.19
C ILE A 267 -4.31 15.00 -5.92
N LEU A 268 -4.31 13.78 -5.40
CA LEU A 268 -5.06 12.67 -6.00
C LEU A 268 -6.56 12.99 -6.06
N VAL A 269 -7.16 13.52 -4.99
CA VAL A 269 -8.58 13.92 -5.01
C VAL A 269 -8.85 14.97 -6.09
N VAL A 270 -8.01 16.01 -6.18
CA VAL A 270 -8.15 17.07 -7.20
C VAL A 270 -8.03 16.50 -8.62
N ILE A 271 -7.02 15.66 -8.87
CA ILE A 271 -6.85 14.98 -10.17
C ILE A 271 -8.05 14.09 -10.47
N GLY A 272 -8.55 13.32 -9.49
CA GLY A 272 -9.71 12.46 -9.64
C GLY A 272 -10.97 13.23 -10.03
N VAL A 273 -11.23 14.38 -9.40
CA VAL A 273 -12.34 15.27 -9.77
C VAL A 273 -12.14 15.85 -11.18
N GLY A 274 -10.91 16.22 -11.52
CA GLY A 274 -10.55 16.70 -12.87
C GLY A 274 -10.82 15.65 -13.96
N VAL A 275 -10.30 14.43 -13.77
CA VAL A 275 -10.52 13.30 -14.70
C VAL A 275 -12.01 13.01 -14.84
N PHE A 276 -12.76 12.96 -13.73
CA PHE A 276 -14.19 12.73 -13.76
C PHE A 276 -14.93 13.78 -14.61
N THR A 277 -14.61 15.06 -14.40
CA THR A 277 -15.28 16.18 -15.07
C THR A 277 -14.94 16.22 -16.57
N VAL A 278 -13.67 16.01 -16.91
CA VAL A 278 -13.20 16.04 -18.30
C VAL A 278 -13.71 14.83 -19.07
N SER A 279 -13.55 13.61 -18.56
CA SER A 279 -13.98 12.40 -19.25
C SER A 279 -15.50 12.35 -19.44
N LYS A 280 -16.28 12.85 -18.47
CA LYS A 280 -17.74 12.97 -18.59
C LYS A 280 -18.16 13.97 -19.69
N LYS A 281 -17.38 15.02 -19.93
CA LYS A 281 -17.66 15.98 -20.99
C LYS A 281 -17.42 15.37 -22.38
N PHE A 282 -16.38 14.55 -22.52
CA PHE A 282 -16.08 13.84 -23.77
C PHE A 282 -17.07 12.71 -24.09
N GLU A 283 -17.78 12.14 -23.10
CA GLU A 283 -18.87 11.18 -23.34
C GLU A 283 -20.12 11.85 -23.97
N LYS A 284 -20.38 13.11 -23.60
CA LYS A 284 -21.58 13.83 -24.02
C LYS A 284 -21.47 14.48 -25.40
N ASN A 285 -20.26 14.52 -25.97
CA ASN A 285 -19.96 15.08 -27.28
C ASN A 285 -19.81 13.95 -28.30
#